data_AF-A0A956LN99-F1
#
_entry.id   AF-A0A956LN99-F1
#
_cell.length_a   1.000
_cell.length_b   1.000
_cell.length_c   1.000
_cell.angle_alpha   90.00
_cell.angle_beta   90.00
_cell.angle_gamma   90.00
#
_symmetry.space_group_name_H-M   'P 1'
#
loop_
_entity.id
_entity.type
_entity.pdbx_description
1 polymer ?
#
loop_
_entity_poly.entity_id
_entity_poly.type
_entity_poly.pdbx_seq_one_letter_code
_entity_poly.pdbx_strand_id
1 'polypeptide(L)' 'MDRRLVLEYTRVTEAAAIAAAAMIGRGEKDAADARAVEAMREAFERVPARGTIVIGEGER' A
#
# COMPACT_ATOMS: atom_id res chain seq x y z
N MET A 1 5.07 -2.30 -20.48
CA MET A 1 5.32 -2.00 -19.06
C MET A 1 6.77 -2.35 -18.77
N ASP A 2 7.52 -1.51 -18.05
CA ASP A 2 8.91 -1.83 -17.68
C ASP A 2 8.92 -3.00 -16.68
N ARG A 3 9.72 -4.04 -16.94
CA ARG A 3 9.85 -5.22 -16.07
C ARG A 3 10.30 -4.85 -14.66
N ARG A 4 11.04 -3.75 -14.50
CA ARG A 4 11.44 -3.21 -13.20
C ARG A 4 10.24 -2.75 -12.37
N LEU A 5 9.24 -2.13 -13.00
CA LEU A 5 8.06 -1.64 -12.30
C LEU A 5 7.25 -2.76 -11.64
N VAL A 6 7.25 -3.96 -12.24
CA VAL A 6 6.56 -5.13 -11.67
C VAL A 6 7.06 -5.43 -10.26
N LEU A 7 8.39 -5.47 -10.07
CA LEU A 7 8.98 -5.74 -8.75
C LEU A 7 8.73 -4.59 -7.77
N GLU A 8 8.76 -3.34 -8.23
CA GLU A 8 8.46 -2.20 -7.35
C GLU A 8 7.00 -2.25 -6.85
N TYR A 9 6.05 -2.58 -7.72
CA TYR A 9 4.65 -2.73 -7.30
C TYR A 9 4.43 -3.94 -6.38
N THR A 10 5.14 -5.06 -6.60
CA THR A 10 5.14 -6.18 -5.64
C THR A 10 5.58 -5.71 -4.25
N ARG A 11 6.65 -4.91 -4.15
CA ARG A 11 7.10 -4.37 -2.85
C ARG A 11 6.08 -3.46 -2.18
N VAL A 12 5.30 -2.70 -2.95
CA VAL A 12 4.20 -1.90 -2.39
C VAL A 12 3.16 -2.80 -1.72
N THR A 13 2.77 -3.90 -2.37
CA THR A 13 1.81 -4.85 -1.79
C THR A 13 2.37 -5.58 -0.56
N GLU A 14 3.66 -5.92 -0.56
CA GLU A 14 4.34 -6.54 0.58
C GLU A 14 4.38 -5.59 1.79
N ALA A 15 4.71 -4.31 1.57
CA ALA A 15 4.73 -3.30 2.63
C ALA A 15 3.35 -3.15 3.29
N ALA A 16 2.30 -3.09 2.49
CA ALA A 16 0.91 -3.04 2.97
C ALA A 16 0.56 -4.26 3.84
N ALA A 17 0.84 -5.47 3.32
CA ALA A 17 0.52 -6.71 3.98
C ALA A 17 1.27 -6.87 5.31
N ILE A 18 2.56 -6.54 5.34
CA ILE A 18 3.39 -6.58 6.56
C ILE A 18 2.86 -5.59 7.61
N ALA A 19 2.50 -4.37 7.20
CA ALA A 19 1.97 -3.36 8.12
C ALA A 19 0.63 -3.78 8.73
N ALA A 20 -0.26 -4.37 7.93
CA ALA A 20 -1.55 -4.88 8.37
C ALA A 20 -1.45 -6.16 9.20
N ALA A 21 -0.43 -7.01 8.96
CA ALA A 21 -0.30 -8.32 9.60
C ALA A 21 -0.28 -8.26 11.13
N ALA A 22 0.28 -7.19 11.71
CA ALA A 22 0.30 -6.98 13.16
C ALA A 22 -1.10 -6.82 13.79
N MET A 23 -2.12 -6.54 12.98
CA MET A 23 -3.51 -6.28 13.40
C MET A 23 -4.42 -7.50 13.25
N ILE A 24 -3.92 -8.62 12.70
CA ILE A 24 -4.70 -9.84 12.53
C ILE A 24 -5.23 -10.33 13.88
N GLY A 25 -6.53 -10.60 13.95
CA GLY A 25 -7.21 -11.12 15.14
C GLY A 25 -7.53 -10.09 16.22
N ARG A 26 -7.22 -8.79 16.02
CA ARG A 26 -7.49 -7.74 17.01
C ARG A 26 -8.92 -7.18 16.95
N GLY A 27 -9.67 -7.44 15.89
CA GLY A 27 -10.99 -6.85 15.66
C GLY A 27 -10.97 -5.36 15.30
N GLU A 28 -9.78 -4.77 15.13
CA GLU A 28 -9.57 -3.35 14.84
C GLU A 28 -9.42 -3.12 13.32
N LYS A 29 -10.53 -3.23 12.58
CA LYS A 29 -10.54 -3.12 11.11
C LYS A 29 -9.93 -1.80 10.63
N ASP A 30 -10.42 -0.67 11.13
CA ASP A 30 -10.04 0.65 10.61
C ASP A 30 -8.57 0.98 10.91
N ALA A 31 -8.05 0.48 12.03
CA ALA A 31 -6.63 0.62 12.36
C ALA A 31 -5.74 -0.29 11.47
N ALA A 32 -6.21 -1.49 11.10
CA ALA A 32 -5.51 -2.34 10.14
C ALA A 32 -5.46 -1.69 8.76
N ASP A 33 -6.58 -1.11 8.33
CA ASP A 33 -6.70 -0.43 7.05
C ASP A 33 -5.79 0.80 6.97
N ALA A 34 -5.87 1.70 7.96
CA ALA A 34 -5.02 2.89 8.04
C ALA A 34 -3.52 2.54 7.98
N ARG A 35 -3.10 1.47 8.66
CA ARG A 35 -1.71 1.01 8.63
C ARG A 35 -1.28 0.49 7.26
N ALA A 36 -2.16 -0.24 6.56
CA ALA A 36 -1.87 -0.74 5.22
C ALA A 36 -1.75 0.41 4.22
N VAL A 37 -2.69 1.36 4.29
CA VAL A 37 -2.77 2.52 3.40
C VAL A 37 -1.55 3.42 3.54
N GLU A 38 -1.14 3.73 4.77
CA GLU A 38 0.05 4.55 5.02
C GLU A 38 1.31 3.87 4.46
N ALA A 39 1.50 2.57 4.74
CA ALA A 39 2.64 1.82 4.24
C ALA A 39 2.65 1.73 2.69
N MET A 40 1.48 1.57 2.05
CA MET A 40 1.38 1.64 0.59
C MET A 40 1.77 3.02 0.06
N ARG A 41 1.30 4.09 0.70
CA ARG A 41 1.56 5.47 0.28
C ARG A 41 3.05 5.78 0.31
N GLU A 42 3.72 5.48 1.41
CA GLU A 42 5.18 5.60 1.54
C GLU A 42 5.94 4.75 0.53
N ALA A 43 5.44 3.54 0.24
CA ALA A 43 6.08 2.66 -0.74
C ALA A 43 5.91 3.17 -2.18
N PHE A 44 4.74 3.72 -2.53
CA PHE A 44 4.50 4.33 -3.83
C PHE A 44 5.41 5.53 -4.11
N GLU A 45 5.77 6.32 -3.09
CA GLU A 45 6.71 7.45 -3.25
C GLU A 45 8.10 7.02 -3.74
N ARG A 46 8.47 5.75 -3.55
CA ARG A 46 9.75 5.19 -4.00
C ARG A 46 9.68 4.58 -5.40
N VAL A 47 8.48 4.41 -5.97
CA VAL A 47 8.31 3.87 -7.32
C VAL A 47 8.66 4.97 -8.33
N PRO A 48 9.55 4.74 -9.31
CA PRO A 48 9.92 5.73 -10.32
C PRO A 48 8.82 5.86 -11.38
N ALA A 49 7.64 6.31 -10.97
CA ALA A 49 6.45 6.46 -11.79
C ALA A 49 5.74 7.78 -11.47
N ARG A 50 5.09 8.35 -12.48
CA ARG A 50 4.17 9.48 -12.33
C ARG A 50 2.74 8.97 -12.53
N GLY A 51 2.16 8.44 -11.46
CA GLY A 51 0.82 7.86 -11.46
C GLY A 51 -0.20 8.75 -10.76
N THR A 52 -1.48 8.55 -11.08
CA THR A 52 -2.62 9.14 -10.38
C THR A 52 -3.44 8.00 -9.78
N ILE A 53 -3.80 8.10 -8.51
CA ILE A 53 -4.74 7.17 -7.88
C ILE A 53 -6.14 7.48 -8.41
N VAL A 54 -6.71 6.55 -9.17
CA VAL A 54 -8.06 6.66 -9.73
C VAL A 54 -9.10 5.81 -8.99
N ILE A 55 -8.63 4.88 -8.14
CA ILE A 55 -9.42 4.06 -7.22
C ILE A 55 -8.61 3.98 -5.91
N GLY A 56 -9.22 4.31 -4.77
CA GLY A 56 -8.58 4.29 -3.45
C GLY A 56 -9.61 4.42 -2.32
N GLU A 57 -9.14 4.62 -1.08
CA GLU A 57 -9.95 4.60 0.15
C GLU A 57 -11.05 5.69 0.25
N GLY A 58 -11.08 6.66 -0.66
CA GLY A 58 -12.13 7.66 -0.69
C GLY A 58 -11.72 8.93 -1.41
N GLU A 59 -12.67 9.87 -1.47
CA GLU A 59 -12.40 11.22 -1.94
C GLU A 59 -11.64 12.02 -0.88
N ARG A 60 -10.84 12.96 -1.36
CA ARG A 60 -10.12 13.91 -0.53
C ARG A 60 -11.00 15.11 -0.21
#